data_AF-A0A1I5GP97-F1
#
_entry.id   AF-A0A1I5GP97-F1
#
_cell.length_a   1.000
_cell.length_b   1.000
_cell.length_c   1.000
_cell.angle_alpha   90.00
_cell.angle_beta   90.00
_cell.angle_gamma   90.00
#
_symmetry.space_group_name_H-M   'P 1'
#
loop_
_entity.id
_entity.type
_entity.pdbx_description
1 polymer ?
#
loop_
_entity_poly.entity_id
_entity_poly.type
_entity_poly.pdbx_seq_one_letter_code
_entity_poly.pdbx_strand_id
1 'polypeptide(L)' 'MEAGLPDLAELPVLIVSGNAHIGFRPRERERLEASFPNHKTVALDDVGLYVESDAPEAFVAAIRDWSATQ' A
#
# COMPACT_ATOMS: atom_id res chain seq x y z
N MET A 1 -16.94 20.04 5.70
CA MET A 1 -15.79 20.67 6.39
C MET A 1 -15.26 19.61 7.34
N GLU A 2 -14.10 19.03 7.05
CA GLU A 2 -13.50 17.87 7.73
C GLU A 2 -12.79 18.25 9.05
N ALA A 3 -13.34 19.22 9.80
CA ALA A 3 -12.64 19.93 10.88
C ALA A 3 -12.42 19.11 12.18
N GLY A 4 -12.52 17.79 12.14
CA GLY A 4 -12.34 16.91 13.30
C GLY A 4 -11.82 15.52 12.96
N LEU A 5 -11.44 15.26 11.71
CA LEU A 5 -10.71 14.05 11.37
C LEU A 5 -9.22 14.33 11.53
N PRO A 6 -8.43 13.40 12.11
CA PRO A 6 -6.98 13.48 12.03
C PRO A 6 -6.59 13.65 10.56
N ASP A 7 -5.51 14.40 10.32
CA ASP A 7 -5.00 14.52 8.96
C ASP A 7 -4.76 13.11 8.41
N LEU A 8 -5.39 12.80 7.28
CA LEU A 8 -5.32 11.47 6.66
C LEU A 8 -3.85 11.06 6.41
N ALA A 9 -2.97 12.05 6.21
CA ALA A 9 -1.54 11.84 6.07
C ALA A 9 -0.87 11.28 7.34
N GLU A 10 -1.41 11.53 8.53
CA GLU A 10 -0.84 11.09 9.81
C GLU A 10 -1.34 9.71 10.26
N LEU A 11 -2.41 9.20 9.65
CA LEU A 11 -2.89 7.86 9.95
C LEU A 11 -1.88 6.80 9.49
N PRO A 12 -1.75 5.67 10.20
CA PRO A 12 -1.01 4.53 9.69
C PRO A 12 -1.60 4.05 8.36
N VAL A 13 -0.74 3.82 7.37
CA VAL A 13 -1.16 3.38 6.03
C VAL A 13 -0.41 2.11 5.63
N LEU A 14 -1.12 1.17 5.01
CA LEU A 14 -0.52 0.03 4.31
C LEU A 14 -0.64 0.26 2.81
N ILE A 15 0.50 0.24 2.11
CA ILE A 15 0.57 0.29 0.65
C ILE A 15 0.98 -1.10 0.17
N VAL A 16 0.10 -1.79 -0.57
CA VAL A 16 0.41 -3.08 -1.22
C VAL A 16 0.44 -2.85 -2.73
N SER A 17 1.58 -3.13 -3.37
CA SER A 17 1.81 -2.81 -4.79
C SER A 17 2.47 -3.97 -5.53
N GLY A 18 1.92 -4.33 -6.68
CA GLY A 18 2.60 -5.18 -7.67
C GLY A 18 3.47 -4.33 -8.61
N ASN A 19 4.65 -4.83 -9.00
CA ASN A 19 5.59 -4.11 -9.87
C ASN A 19 5.72 -4.71 -11.28
N ALA A 20 5.00 -5.78 -11.63
CA ALA A 20 5.13 -6.42 -12.93
C ALA A 20 4.36 -5.71 -14.05
N HIS A 21 3.50 -4.73 -13.72
CA HIS A 21 2.67 -4.04 -14.70
C HIS A 21 3.37 -2.81 -15.30
N ILE A 22 3.62 -2.83 -16.62
CA ILE A 22 4.34 -1.78 -17.37
C ILE A 22 3.69 -0.39 -17.24
N GLY A 23 2.37 -0.33 -17.04
CA GLY A 23 1.62 0.93 -16.88
C GLY A 23 1.68 1.54 -15.48
N PHE A 24 2.12 0.80 -14.45
CA PHE A 24 2.26 1.28 -13.09
C PHE A 24 3.74 1.25 -12.69
N ARG A 25 4.43 2.35 -13.01
CA ARG A 25 5.85 2.54 -12.70
C ARG A 25 6.05 2.73 -11.19
N PRO A 26 7.25 2.47 -10.65
CA PRO A 26 7.60 2.74 -9.24
C PRO A 26 7.23 4.15 -8.77
N ARG A 27 7.24 5.13 -9.68
CA ARG A 27 6.87 6.52 -9.42
C ARG A 27 5.50 6.71 -8.75
N GLU A 28 4.48 5.94 -9.11
CA GLU A 28 3.15 6.15 -8.50
C GLU A 28 3.13 5.63 -7.06
N ARG A 29 3.85 4.53 -6.77
CA ARG A 29 4.08 4.06 -5.40
C ARG A 29 4.87 5.10 -4.60
N GLU A 30 5.96 5.62 -5.14
CA GLU A 30 6.80 6.65 -4.50
C GLU A 30 6.00 7.91 -4.11
N ARG A 31 5.03 8.31 -4.94
CA ARG A 31 4.14 9.45 -4.62
C ARG A 31 3.22 9.17 -3.44
N LEU A 32 2.72 7.94 -3.31
CA LEU A 32 1.93 7.52 -2.16
C LEU A 32 2.80 7.47 -0.91
N GLU A 33 3.99 6.89 -0.99
CA GLU A 33 4.97 6.83 0.10
C GLU A 33 5.34 8.23 0.63
N ALA A 34 5.49 9.21 -0.26
CA ALA A 34 5.75 10.61 0.11
C ALA A 34 4.54 11.32 0.76
N SER A 35 3.32 10.90 0.41
CA SER A 35 2.08 11.53 0.91
C SER A 35 1.65 10.96 2.28
N PHE A 36 2.09 9.75 2.61
CA PHE A 36 1.76 9.05 3.85
C PHE A 36 3.04 8.75 4.64
N PRO A 37 3.58 9.69 5.43
CA PRO A 37 4.86 9.49 6.14
C PRO A 37 4.85 8.32 7.14
N ASN A 38 3.68 7.89 7.63
CA ASN A 38 3.51 6.73 8.51
C ASN A 38 3.04 5.48 7.73
N HIS A 39 3.62 5.21 6.57
CA HIS A 39 3.27 4.06 5.75
C HIS A 39 4.13 2.83 6.05
N LYS A 40 3.57 1.66 5.77
CA LYS A 40 4.29 0.42 5.49
C LYS A 40 4.05 0.05 4.04
N THR A 41 5.11 -0.20 3.28
CA THR A 41 5.01 -0.67 1.89
C THR A 41 5.32 -2.16 1.81
N VAL A 42 4.46 -2.91 1.12
CA VAL A 42 4.71 -4.28 0.65
C VAL A 42 4.72 -4.24 -0.88
N ALA A 43 5.88 -4.45 -1.48
CA ALA A 43 6.06 -4.48 -2.93
C ALA A 43 6.30 -5.91 -3.41
N LEU A 44 5.60 -6.33 -4.46
CA LEU A 44 5.67 -7.67 -5.04
C LEU A 44 6.14 -7.57 -6.50
N ASP A 45 7.37 -8.01 -6.77
CA ASP A 45 8.04 -7.71 -8.03
C ASP A 45 7.41 -8.39 -9.26
N ASP A 46 6.92 -9.62 -9.10
CA ASP A 46 6.36 -10.43 -10.19
C ASP A 46 4.81 -10.40 -10.25
N VAL A 47 4.18 -9.45 -9.54
CA VAL A 47 2.73 -9.34 -9.42
C VAL A 47 2.21 -8.15 -10.22
N GLY A 48 1.09 -8.37 -10.93
CA GLY A 48 0.42 -7.36 -11.73
C GLY A 48 -0.33 -6.32 -10.90
N LEU A 49 -1.22 -5.58 -11.56
CA LEU A 49 -1.95 -4.47 -10.94
C LEU A 49 -2.92 -4.94 -9.85
N TYR A 50 -3.52 -6.12 -10.02
CA TYR A 50 -4.56 -6.65 -9.14
C TYR A 50 -3.94 -7.65 -8.17
N VAL A 51 -3.16 -7.16 -7.21
CA VAL A 51 -2.42 -7.96 -6.24
C VAL A 51 -3.33 -8.95 -5.48
N GLU A 52 -4.55 -8.53 -5.17
CA GLU A 52 -5.56 -9.35 -4.49
C GLU A 52 -6.01 -10.56 -5.30
N SER A 53 -5.90 -10.50 -6.64
CA SER A 53 -6.24 -11.61 -7.54
C SER A 53 -5.00 -12.42 -7.95
N ASP A 54 -3.89 -11.73 -8.19
CA ASP A 54 -2.65 -12.32 -8.70
C ASP A 54 -1.82 -12.99 -7.57
N ALA A 55 -1.93 -12.49 -6.34
CA ALA A 55 -1.22 -13.00 -5.16
C ALA A 55 -2.09 -12.91 -3.89
N PRO A 56 -3.24 -13.62 -3.84
CA PRO A 56 -4.22 -13.47 -2.77
C PRO A 56 -3.66 -13.81 -1.39
N GLU A 57 -2.82 -14.85 -1.26
CA GLU A 57 -2.22 -15.22 0.01
C GLU A 57 -1.25 -14.15 0.51
N ALA A 58 -0.43 -13.60 -0.38
CA ALA A 58 0.50 -12.52 -0.05
C ALA A 58 -0.25 -11.23 0.34
N PHE A 59 -1.32 -10.91 -0.37
CA PHE A 59 -2.19 -9.77 -0.06
C PHE A 59 -2.83 -9.90 1.32
N VAL A 60 -3.42 -11.06 1.62
CA VAL A 60 -4.02 -11.34 2.93
C VAL A 60 -2.97 -11.32 4.05
N ALA A 61 -1.78 -11.88 3.81
CA ALA A 61 -0.68 -11.85 4.77
C ALA A 61 -0.25 -10.41 5.08
N ALA A 62 -0.08 -9.56 4.06
CA ALA A 62 0.28 -8.16 4.23
C ALA A 62 -0.70 -7.41 5.13
N ILE A 63 -2.01 -7.62 4.92
CA ILE A 63 -3.05 -7.02 5.76
C ILE A 63 -2.99 -7.54 7.19
N ARG A 64 -2.90 -8.86 7.39
CA ARG A 64 -2.87 -9.48 8.73
C ARG A 64 -1.65 -9.01 9.52
N ASP A 65 -0.48 -9.07 8.91
CA ASP A 65 0.78 -8.67 9.56
C ASP A 65 0.79 -7.20 9.92
N TRP A 66 0.27 -6.33 9.05
CA TRP A 66 0.15 -4.91 9.35
C TRP A 66 -0.89 -4.63 10.45
N SER A 67 -2.04 -5.31 10.42
CA SER A 67 -3.09 -5.15 11.43
C SER A 67 -2.62 -5.55 12.83
N ALA A 68 -1.71 -6.52 12.92
CA ALA A 68 -1.12 -6.96 14.19
C ALA A 68 -0.11 -5.97 14.77
N THR A 69 0.35 -4.97 14.00
CA THR A 69 1.26 -3.91 14.46
C THR A 69 0.56 -2.58 14.72
N GLN A 70 -0.77 -2.51 14.55
CA GLN A 70 -1.56 -1.32 14.85
C GLN A 70 -1.93 -1.26 16.33
#